data_AF-A0A954QKJ6-F1
#
_entry.id   AF-A0A954QKJ6-F1
#
_cell.length_a   1.000
_cell.length_b   1.000
_cell.length_c   1.000
_cell.angle_alpha   90.00
_cell.angle_beta   90.00
_cell.angle_gamma   90.00
#
_symmetry.space_group_name_H-M   'P 1'
#
loop_
_entity.id
_entity.type
_entity.pdbx_description
1 polymer ?
#
loop_
_entity_poly.entity_id
_entity_poly.type
_entity_poly.pdbx_seq_one_letter_code
_entity_poly.pdbx_strand_id
1 'polypeptide(L)'
;MTEVTKILEQIEEGNTAAAAELLPLVYSELRKLAGYRLNREKSGQTLQATALVHEAYMRLVGSVDIKWDGRSHFFAAAAEAMRRILIDHARRRQSAKHGGEFERQELADDVAIEIGDVDQLLDLDAALTKLGKED
;
A
#
# COMPACT_ATOMS: atom_id res chain seq x y z
N MET A 1 10.09 30.10 -6.94
CA MET A 1 9.90 28.66 -7.26
C MET A 1 10.36 27.84 -6.06
N THR A 2 9.51 26.95 -5.55
CA THR A 2 9.87 26.01 -4.47
C THR A 2 10.76 24.89 -5.02
N GLU A 3 11.66 24.36 -4.20
CA GLU A 3 12.55 23.23 -4.53
C GLU A 3 11.78 22.03 -5.12
N VAL A 4 10.64 21.70 -4.54
CA VAL A 4 9.71 20.67 -5.04
C VAL A 4 9.26 20.92 -6.48
N THR A 5 8.97 22.17 -6.87
CA THR A 5 8.51 22.49 -8.22
C THR A 5 9.62 22.27 -9.24
N LYS A 6 10.87 22.62 -8.91
CA LYS A 6 12.02 22.39 -9.78
C LYS A 6 12.29 20.90 -9.99
N ILE A 7 12.16 20.10 -8.93
CA ILE A 7 12.33 18.65 -9.03
C ILE A 7 11.21 18.03 -9.88
N LEU A 8 9.98 18.51 -9.77
CA LEU A 8 8.85 18.06 -10.61
C LEU A 8 9.09 18.39 -12.10
N GLU A 9 9.59 19.59 -12.41
CA GLU A 9 9.98 19.98 -13.78
C GLU A 9 11.08 19.05 -14.33
N GLN A 10 12.09 18.70 -13.53
CA GLN A 10 13.14 17.76 -13.93
C GLN A 10 12.60 16.34 -14.20
N ILE A 11 11.61 15.89 -13.42
CA ILE A 11 10.95 14.61 -13.64
C ILE A 11 10.20 14.61 -14.97
N GLU A 12 9.54 15.72 -15.35
CA GLU A 12 8.88 15.87 -16.66
C GLU A 12 9.86 15.83 -17.83
N GLU A 13 11.07 16.37 -17.64
CA GLU A 13 12.14 16.34 -18.64
C GLU A 13 12.79 14.95 -18.78
N GLY A 14 12.30 13.94 -18.04
CA GLY A 14 12.76 12.56 -18.10
C GLY A 14 13.89 12.23 -17.12
N ASN A 15 14.25 13.15 -16.23
CA ASN A 15 15.22 12.87 -15.17
C ASN A 15 14.57 12.12 -14.01
N THR A 16 14.43 10.81 -14.18
CA THR A 16 13.86 9.91 -13.16
C THR A 16 14.70 9.85 -11.88
N ALA A 17 15.99 10.23 -11.92
CA ALA A 17 16.82 10.29 -10.72
C ALA A 17 16.38 11.42 -9.77
N ALA A 18 15.83 12.51 -10.30
CA ALA A 18 15.28 13.62 -9.51
C ALA A 18 14.08 13.17 -8.65
N ALA A 19 13.38 12.10 -9.03
CA ALA A 19 12.35 11.51 -8.19
C ALA A 19 12.90 11.02 -6.84
N ALA A 20 14.13 10.49 -6.77
CA ALA A 20 14.69 10.07 -5.48
C ALA A 20 14.80 11.24 -4.48
N GLU A 21 14.99 12.46 -4.99
CA GLU A 21 15.10 13.69 -4.20
C GLU A 21 13.73 14.26 -3.82
N LEU A 22 12.68 13.98 -4.60
CA LEU A 22 11.33 14.47 -4.35
C LEU A 22 10.74 13.90 -3.06
N LEU A 23 10.84 12.58 -2.86
CA LEU A 23 10.12 11.88 -1.80
C LEU A 23 10.44 12.43 -0.40
N PRO A 24 11.71 12.61 0.03
CA PRO A 24 12.02 13.16 1.35
C PRO A 24 11.37 14.53 1.62
N LEU A 25 11.24 15.37 0.58
CA LEU A 25 10.69 16.72 0.71
C LEU A 25 9.17 16.73 0.91
N VAL A 26 8.45 15.79 0.30
CA VAL A 26 6.98 15.73 0.34
C VAL A 26 6.43 14.67 1.29
N TYR A 27 7.27 13.76 1.78
CA TYR A 27 6.85 12.58 2.54
C TYR A 27 6.04 12.93 3.79
N SER A 28 6.49 13.93 4.56
CA SER A 28 5.80 14.32 5.79
C SER A 28 4.37 14.82 5.53
N GLU A 29 4.15 15.50 4.41
CA GLU A 29 2.87 16.07 4.01
C GLU A 29 1.97 15.01 3.38
N LEU A 30 2.53 14.13 2.55
CA LEU A 30 1.83 12.95 2.05
C LEU A 30 1.38 12.04 3.20
N ARG A 31 2.21 11.84 4.22
CA ARG A 31 1.84 11.02 5.40
C ARG A 31 0.71 11.66 6.21
N LYS A 32 0.71 12.98 6.39
CA LYS A 32 -0.41 13.71 7.01
C LYS A 32 -1.70 13.55 6.20
N LEU A 33 -1.61 13.70 4.88
CA LEU A 33 -2.74 13.53 3.96
C LEU A 33 -3.30 12.09 4.00
N ALA A 34 -2.42 11.09 3.98
CA ALA A 34 -2.77 9.68 4.07
C ALA A 34 -3.47 9.38 5.42
N GLY A 35 -2.93 9.89 6.53
CA GLY A 35 -3.53 9.76 7.86
C GLY A 35 -4.93 10.37 7.93
N TYR A 36 -5.11 11.59 7.41
CA TYR A 36 -6.42 12.23 7.34
C TYR A 36 -7.46 11.40 6.60
N ARG A 37 -7.04 10.69 5.54
CA ARG A 37 -7.96 9.85 4.76
C ARG A 37 -8.28 8.54 5.41
N LEU A 38 -7.28 7.83 5.92
CA LEU A 38 -7.50 6.58 6.65
C LEU A 38 -8.43 6.80 7.85
N ASN A 39 -8.33 7.94 8.53
CA ASN A 39 -9.23 8.29 9.63
C ASN A 39 -10.69 8.51 9.21
N ARG A 40 -10.98 8.74 7.92
CA ARG A 40 -12.35 8.87 7.40
C ARG A 40 -12.92 7.54 6.93
N GLU A 41 -12.11 6.50 6.88
CA GLU A 41 -12.53 5.17 6.50
C GLU A 41 -13.12 4.40 7.69
N LYS A 42 -13.90 3.35 7.40
CA LYS A 42 -14.46 2.49 8.44
C LYS A 42 -13.35 1.75 9.20
N SER A 43 -13.53 1.59 10.51
CA SER A 43 -12.62 0.84 11.39
C SER A 43 -12.33 -0.58 10.88
N GLY A 44 -11.17 -1.13 11.22
CA GLY A 44 -10.72 -2.45 10.80
C GLY A 44 -9.95 -2.47 9.48
N GLN A 45 -9.45 -1.32 9.01
CA GLN A 45 -8.48 -1.23 7.92
C GLN A 45 -7.12 -1.79 8.36
N THR A 46 -6.50 -2.58 7.48
CA THR A 46 -5.12 -3.08 7.66
C THR A 46 -4.10 -2.24 6.91
N LEU A 47 -4.57 -1.35 6.01
CA LEU A 47 -3.70 -0.48 5.23
C LEU A 47 -3.15 0.64 6.12
N GLN A 48 -1.83 0.74 6.20
CA GLN A 48 -1.15 1.80 6.96
C GLN A 48 -0.90 3.05 6.09
N ALA A 49 -0.81 4.21 6.75
CA ALA A 49 -0.53 5.48 6.07
C ALA A 49 0.78 5.43 5.26
N THR A 50 1.83 4.80 5.80
CA THR A 50 3.12 4.63 5.11
C THR A 50 2.96 3.85 3.81
N ALA A 51 2.22 2.73 3.84
CA ALA A 51 1.96 1.93 2.64
C ALA A 51 1.18 2.73 1.59
N LEU A 52 0.15 3.46 2.03
CA LEU A 52 -0.65 4.32 1.15
C LEU A 52 0.18 5.43 0.49
N VAL A 53 1.13 6.03 1.22
CA VAL A 53 2.06 7.03 0.67
C VAL A 53 2.96 6.43 -0.39
N HIS A 54 3.62 5.29 -0.10
CA HIS A 54 4.54 4.69 -1.05
C HIS A 54 3.84 4.18 -2.30
N GLU A 55 2.66 3.57 -2.17
CA GLU A 55 1.89 3.14 -3.35
C GLU A 55 1.43 4.33 -4.19
N ALA A 56 0.93 5.39 -3.56
CA ALA A 56 0.56 6.62 -4.28
C ALA A 56 1.77 7.21 -5.01
N TYR A 57 2.91 7.31 -4.32
CA TYR A 57 4.14 7.85 -4.89
C TYR A 57 4.61 7.07 -6.13
N MET A 58 4.62 5.73 -6.06
CA MET A 58 4.97 4.88 -7.20
C MET A 58 4.02 5.07 -8.38
N ARG A 59 2.70 5.24 -8.14
CA ARG A 59 1.74 5.50 -9.23
C ARG A 59 1.98 6.85 -9.91
N LEU A 60 2.39 7.89 -9.17
CA LEU A 60 2.64 9.22 -9.73
C LEU A 60 3.97 9.30 -10.49
N VAL A 61 5.05 8.73 -9.93
CA VAL A 61 6.38 8.77 -10.55
C VAL A 61 6.54 7.74 -11.66
N GLY A 62 5.84 6.60 -11.58
CA GLY A 62 5.86 5.57 -12.62
C GLY A 62 5.02 5.89 -13.86
N SER A 63 4.29 7.01 -13.86
CA SER A 63 3.47 7.45 -14.99
C SER A 63 4.26 8.44 -15.85
N VAL A 64 4.69 8.02 -17.04
CA VAL A 64 5.62 8.76 -17.91
C VAL A 64 4.97 10.03 -18.54
N ASP A 65 3.64 10.14 -18.54
CA ASP A 65 2.91 11.19 -19.27
C ASP A 65 2.33 12.32 -18.39
N ILE A 66 2.70 12.41 -17.10
CA ILE A 66 2.14 13.44 -16.22
C ILE A 66 2.94 14.74 -16.34
N LYS A 67 2.25 15.81 -16.76
CA LYS A 67 2.75 17.20 -16.63
C LYS A 67 2.32 17.79 -15.29
N TRP A 68 3.28 18.20 -14.49
CA TRP A 68 3.05 18.84 -13.21
C TRP A 68 2.88 20.35 -13.38
N ASP A 69 1.83 20.89 -12.78
CA ASP A 69 1.60 22.33 -12.72
C ASP A 69 1.93 22.79 -11.30
N GLY A 70 3.22 22.59 -10.98
CA GLY A 70 3.78 22.83 -9.66
C GLY A 70 3.25 21.94 -8.53
N ARG A 71 3.55 22.39 -7.31
CA ARG A 71 3.40 21.63 -6.08
C ARG A 71 1.94 21.31 -5.75
N SER A 72 1.03 22.27 -5.96
CA SER A 72 -0.40 22.08 -5.67
C SER A 72 -1.01 21.00 -6.55
N HIS A 73 -0.65 20.96 -7.84
CA HIS A 73 -1.10 19.92 -8.76
C HIS A 73 -0.58 18.54 -8.31
N PHE A 74 0.69 18.43 -7.92
CA PHE A 74 1.25 17.19 -7.38
C PHE A 74 0.47 16.65 -6.17
N PHE A 75 0.20 17.50 -5.17
CA PHE A 75 -0.56 17.06 -4.00
C PHE A 75 -2.03 16.73 -4.32
N ALA A 76 -2.64 17.41 -5.28
CA ALA A 76 -3.98 17.07 -5.78
C ALA A 76 -3.98 15.71 -6.49
N ALA A 77 -2.96 15.40 -7.30
CA ALA A 77 -2.82 14.11 -7.94
C ALA A 77 -2.51 12.99 -6.93
N ALA A 78 -1.64 13.24 -5.95
CA ALA A 78 -1.38 12.32 -4.84
C ALA A 78 -2.65 12.06 -4.03
N ALA A 79 -3.44 13.12 -3.82
CA ALA A 79 -4.74 12.99 -3.25
C ALA A 79 -5.61 12.05 -4.11
N GLU A 80 -5.76 12.28 -5.40
CA GLU A 80 -6.59 11.40 -6.22
C GLU A 80 -6.09 9.94 -6.25
N ALA A 81 -4.77 9.73 -6.34
CA ALA A 81 -4.15 8.41 -6.35
C ALA A 81 -4.44 7.62 -5.07
N MET A 82 -4.24 8.22 -3.89
CA MET A 82 -4.54 7.59 -2.61
C MET A 82 -6.02 7.23 -2.47
N ARG A 83 -6.95 8.06 -2.99
CA ARG A 83 -8.38 7.73 -2.98
C ARG A 83 -8.65 6.46 -3.80
N ARG A 84 -8.06 6.36 -5.00
CA ARG A 84 -8.19 5.17 -5.86
C ARG A 84 -7.62 3.93 -5.18
N ILE A 85 -6.45 4.03 -4.54
CA ILE A 85 -5.84 2.94 -3.77
C ILE A 85 -6.78 2.43 -2.68
N LEU A 86 -7.39 3.34 -1.90
CA LEU A 86 -8.33 2.97 -0.84
C LEU A 86 -9.57 2.24 -1.40
N ILE A 87 -10.11 2.71 -2.53
CA ILE A 87 -11.23 2.05 -3.22
C ILE A 87 -10.80 0.66 -3.73
N ASP A 88 -9.64 0.54 -4.36
CA ASP A 88 -9.11 -0.74 -4.85
C ASP A 88 -8.91 -1.74 -3.70
N HIS A 89 -8.40 -1.25 -2.56
CA HIS A 89 -8.23 -2.06 -1.35
C HIS A 89 -9.57 -2.50 -0.77
N ALA A 90 -10.58 -1.61 -0.72
CA ALA A 90 -11.92 -1.96 -0.29
C ALA A 90 -12.57 -3.02 -1.21
N ARG A 91 -12.44 -2.86 -2.52
CA ARG A 91 -12.92 -3.84 -3.52
C ARG A 91 -12.22 -5.19 -3.38
N ARG A 92 -10.89 -5.21 -3.22
CA ARG A 92 -10.14 -6.46 -2.99
C ARG A 92 -10.60 -7.16 -1.73
N ARG A 93 -10.82 -6.42 -0.63
CA ARG A 93 -11.33 -7.00 0.62
C ARG A 93 -12.70 -7.67 0.45
N GLN A 94 -13.57 -7.11 -0.40
CA GLN A 94 -14.90 -7.67 -0.72
C GLN A 94 -14.87 -8.78 -1.78
N SER A 95 -13.71 -9.15 -2.32
CA SER A 95 -13.64 -10.26 -3.27
C SER A 95 -13.82 -11.60 -2.55
N ALA A 96 -14.40 -12.59 -3.23
CA ALA A 96 -14.61 -13.93 -2.68
C ALA A 96 -13.33 -14.58 -2.14
N LYS A 97 -12.18 -14.38 -2.82
CA LYS A 97 -10.86 -14.86 -2.37
C LYS A 97 -10.44 -14.32 -0.99
N HIS A 98 -10.93 -13.14 -0.60
CA HIS A 98 -10.54 -12.44 0.62
C HIS A 98 -11.63 -12.40 1.70
N GLY A 99 -12.64 -13.26 1.56
CA GLY A 99 -13.74 -13.42 2.52
C GLY A 99 -15.07 -12.88 2.01
N GLY A 100 -15.09 -12.01 0.99
CA GLY A 100 -16.33 -11.59 0.34
C GLY A 100 -17.42 -11.12 1.31
N GLU A 101 -18.51 -11.91 1.37
CA GLU A 101 -19.69 -11.68 2.21
C GLU A 101 -19.52 -12.18 3.66
N PHE A 102 -18.42 -12.85 4.00
CA PHE A 102 -18.17 -13.34 5.35
C PHE A 102 -17.87 -12.19 6.33
N GLU A 103 -18.50 -12.24 7.49
CA GLU A 103 -18.21 -11.34 8.60
C GLU A 103 -16.90 -11.74 9.29
N ARG A 104 -16.02 -10.76 9.50
CA ARG A 104 -14.79 -10.99 10.26
C ARG A 104 -15.11 -10.94 11.75
N GLN A 105 -14.81 -12.03 12.45
CA GLN A 105 -14.82 -12.06 13.91
C GLN A 105 -13.41 -11.82 14.46
N GLU A 106 -13.34 -11.11 15.57
CA GLU A 106 -12.10 -10.95 16.32
C GLU A 106 -11.74 -12.31 16.94
N LEU A 107 -10.52 -12.77 16.67
CA LEU A 107 -9.98 -13.94 17.35
C LEU A 107 -9.61 -13.50 18.78
N ALA A 108 -10.39 -13.94 19.75
CA ALA A 108 -10.05 -13.76 21.15
C ALA A 108 -8.89 -14.71 21.53
N ASP A 109 -8.05 -14.29 22.47
CA ASP A 109 -6.86 -15.06 22.91
C ASP A 109 -7.23 -16.41 23.55
N ASP A 110 -8.49 -16.60 23.93
CA ASP A 110 -9.06 -17.83 24.50
C ASP A 110 -9.72 -18.74 23.46
N VAL A 111 -9.67 -18.37 22.16
CA VAL A 111 -10.05 -19.29 21.08
C VAL A 111 -9.05 -20.43 21.09
N ALA A 112 -9.46 -21.56 21.68
CA ALA A 112 -8.76 -22.81 21.54
C ALA A 112 -8.74 -23.20 20.06
N ILE A 113 -7.66 -22.83 19.37
CA ILE A 113 -7.31 -23.44 18.11
C ILE A 113 -6.96 -24.87 18.48
N GLU A 114 -7.87 -25.82 18.23
CA GLU A 114 -7.47 -27.21 18.14
C GLU A 114 -6.38 -27.26 17.09
N ILE A 115 -5.14 -27.41 17.54
CA ILE A 115 -4.06 -27.84 16.67
C ILE A 115 -4.54 -29.19 16.19
N GLY A 116 -5.02 -29.24 14.95
CA GLY A 116 -5.38 -30.48 14.29
C GLY A 116 -4.23 -31.47 14.43
N ASP A 117 -4.56 -32.75 14.36
CA ASP A 117 -3.66 -33.89 14.59
C ASP A 117 -2.18 -33.54 14.37
N VAL A 118 -1.42 -33.48 15.46
CA VAL A 118 0.00 -33.06 15.47
C VAL A 118 0.81 -33.90 14.49
N ASP A 119 0.39 -35.14 14.25
CA ASP A 119 1.00 -36.05 13.29
C ASP A 119 0.90 -35.51 11.85
N GLN A 120 -0.22 -34.86 11.47
CA GLN A 120 -0.35 -34.22 10.15
C GLN A 120 0.60 -33.04 9.98
N LEU A 121 0.92 -32.33 11.07
CA LEU A 121 1.85 -31.21 11.05
C LEU A 121 3.29 -31.70 10.86
N LEU A 122 3.63 -32.83 11.47
CA LEU A 122 4.90 -33.53 11.28
C LEU A 122 5.03 -34.10 9.86
N ASP A 123 3.95 -34.66 9.31
CA ASP A 123 3.93 -35.15 7.93
C ASP A 123 4.13 -34.00 6.91
N LEU A 124 3.52 -32.83 7.18
CA LEU A 124 3.73 -31.63 6.36
C LEU A 124 5.17 -31.13 6.41
N ASP A 125 5.79 -31.08 7.60
CA ASP A 125 7.21 -30.70 7.76
C ASP A 125 8.15 -31.66 7.01
N ALA A 126 7.90 -32.97 7.10
CA ALA A 126 8.65 -33.98 6.36
C ALA A 126 8.50 -33.80 4.84
N ALA A 127 7.29 -33.50 4.36
CA ALA A 127 7.02 -33.25 2.94
C ALA A 127 7.72 -31.98 2.43
N LEU A 128 7.68 -30.88 3.19
CA LEU A 128 8.37 -29.63 2.85
C LEU A 128 9.90 -29.81 2.83
N THR A 129 10.44 -30.55 3.81
CA THR A 129 11.87 -30.91 3.86
C THR A 129 12.31 -31.73 2.64
N LYS A 130 11.43 -32.59 2.12
CA LYS A 130 11.70 -33.37 0.91
C LYS A 130 11.66 -32.48 -0.34
N LEU A 131 10.65 -31.61 -0.46
CA LEU A 131 10.51 -30.69 -1.59
C LEU A 131 11.73 -29.76 -1.72
N GLY A 132 12.23 -29.22 -0.61
CA GLY A 132 13.41 -28.35 -0.60
C GLY A 132 14.74 -29.04 -0.98
N LYS A 133 14.73 -30.35 -1.22
CA LYS A 133 15.87 -31.11 -1.77
C LYS A 133 15.73 -31.39 -3.28
N GLU A 134 14.55 -31.15 -3.84
CA GLU A 134 14.22 -31.41 -5.25
C GLU A 134 14.28 -30.11 -6.11
N ASP A 135 14.45 -28.93 -5.49
CA ASP A 135 14.83 -27.64 -6.12
C ASP A 135 16.32 -27.33 -5.88
#